data_AF-A0A6M3XFG3-F1
#
_entry.id   AF-A0A6M3XFG3-F1
#
_cell.length_a   1.000
_cell.length_b   1.000
_cell.length_c   1.000
_cell.angle_alpha   90.00
_cell.angle_beta   90.00
_cell.angle_gamma   90.00
#
_symmetry.space_group_name_H-M   'P 1'
#
loop_
_entity.id
_entity.type
_entity.pdbx_description
1 polymer ?
#
loop_
_entity_poly.entity_id
_entity_poly.type
_entity_poly.pdbx_seq_one_letter_code
_entity_poly.pdbx_strand_id
1 'polypeptide(L)'
;MSMVYSQAEKKWTKVKNLKNLLFRQQPDYQFFLHRCIDSSHFAVTEKTTGCAVTFIGDTAKEAIIRADIALASVTPEQFKVKVNEAFARQCNDINQL
;
A
#
# COMPACT_ATOMS: atom_id res chain seq x y z
N MET A 1 3.13 2.78 -14.63
CA MET A 1 2.79 1.47 -14.03
C MET A 1 3.48 1.41 -12.67
N SER A 2 2.86 0.80 -11.66
CA SER A 2 3.45 0.57 -10.32
C SER A 2 3.45 -0.92 -10.02
N MET A 3 4.32 -1.37 -9.12
CA MET A 3 4.34 -2.76 -8.64
C MET A 3 3.65 -2.84 -7.28
N VAL A 4 2.85 -3.88 -7.07
CA VAL A 4 2.33 -4.26 -5.75
C VAL A 4 2.57 -5.75 -5.53
N TYR A 5 2.82 -6.14 -4.29
CA TYR A 5 2.94 -7.55 -3.96
C TYR A 5 1.55 -8.16 -3.78
N SER A 6 1.18 -9.11 -4.63
CA SER A 6 -0.01 -9.93 -4.45
C SER A 6 0.29 -11.02 -3.43
N GLN A 7 -0.33 -10.95 -2.26
CA GLN A 7 -0.20 -12.02 -1.26
C GLN A 7 -0.84 -13.32 -1.74
N ALA A 8 -1.95 -13.25 -2.48
CA ALA A 8 -2.63 -14.43 -3.02
C ALA A 8 -1.76 -15.18 -4.03
N GLU A 9 -1.08 -14.44 -4.90
CA GLU A 9 -0.21 -15.01 -5.95
C GLU A 9 1.25 -15.14 -5.51
N LYS A 10 1.60 -14.72 -4.28
CA LYS A 10 2.97 -14.62 -3.73
C LYS A 10 3.99 -14.02 -4.72
N LYS A 11 3.59 -13.01 -5.48
CA LYS A 11 4.43 -12.40 -6.53
C LYS A 11 4.18 -10.91 -6.66
N TRP A 12 5.15 -10.24 -7.26
CA TRP A 12 5.02 -8.84 -7.64
C TRP A 12 4.19 -8.70 -8.91
N THR A 13 3.08 -7.99 -8.81
CA THR A 13 2.14 -7.79 -9.92
C THR A 13 2.11 -6.31 -10.34
N LYS A 14 2.15 -6.08 -11.65
CA LYS A 14 2.04 -4.74 -12.24
C LYS A 14 0.61 -4.26 -12.16
N VAL A 15 0.40 -3.10 -11.55
CA VAL A 15 -0.90 -2.42 -11.49
C VAL A 15 -0.84 -1.05 -12.17
N LYS A 16 -1.97 -0.64 -12.72
CA LYS A 16 -2.14 0.70 -13.27
C LYS A 16 -2.22 1.70 -12.12
N ASN A 17 -1.25 2.61 -12.07
CA ASN A 17 -1.30 3.77 -11.19
C ASN A 17 -2.37 4.73 -11.74
N LEU A 18 -3.41 4.96 -10.96
CA LEU A 18 -4.50 5.87 -11.30
C LEU A 18 -4.19 7.29 -10.85
N LYS A 19 -3.58 7.45 -9.67
CA LYS A 19 -3.24 8.74 -9.08
C LYS A 19 -2.13 8.59 -8.05
N ASN A 20 -1.12 9.47 -8.11
CA ASN A 20 -0.15 9.60 -7.01
C ASN A 20 -0.76 10.43 -5.88
N LEU A 21 -0.48 10.04 -4.63
CA LEU A 21 -1.02 10.63 -3.42
C LEU A 21 0.13 10.95 -2.47
N LEU A 22 -0.03 12.06 -1.75
CA LEU A 22 0.83 12.50 -0.67
C LEU A 22 -0.05 12.79 0.54
N PHE A 23 0.37 12.32 1.70
CA PHE A 23 -0.32 12.54 2.97
C PHE A 23 0.59 13.35 3.87
N ARG A 24 0.08 14.45 4.42
CA ARG A 24 0.89 15.40 5.22
C ARG A 24 1.46 14.76 6.47
N GLN A 25 0.77 13.75 6.99
CA GLN A 25 1.11 13.02 8.21
C GLN A 25 2.33 12.11 8.00
N GLN A 26 2.61 11.71 6.76
CA GLN A 26 3.71 10.83 6.38
C GLN A 26 4.46 11.40 5.17
N PRO A 27 5.14 12.56 5.32
CA PRO A 27 5.72 13.30 4.20
C PRO A 27 6.87 12.57 3.49
N ASP A 28 7.54 11.66 4.18
CA ASP A 28 8.67 10.88 3.65
C ASP A 28 8.21 9.69 2.77
N TYR A 29 6.91 9.42 2.73
CA TYR A 29 6.34 8.28 2.00
C TYR A 29 5.49 8.76 0.82
N GLN A 30 5.63 8.03 -0.29
CA GLN A 30 4.80 8.25 -1.47
C GLN A 30 3.73 7.19 -1.54
N PHE A 31 2.54 7.57 -1.97
CA PHE A 31 1.42 6.65 -2.11
C PHE A 31 0.85 6.74 -3.52
N PHE A 32 0.13 5.70 -3.93
CA PHE A 32 -0.63 5.74 -5.17
C PHE A 32 -1.93 4.95 -5.06
N LEU A 33 -2.93 5.43 -5.78
CA LEU A 33 -4.21 4.79 -5.95
C LEU A 33 -4.16 3.84 -7.15
N HIS A 34 -4.67 2.63 -6.97
CA HIS A 34 -4.89 1.67 -8.05
C HIS A 34 -6.16 0.84 -7.80
N ARG A 35 -6.58 0.06 -8.80
CA ARG A 35 -7.59 -0.98 -8.61
C ARG A 35 -6.94 -2.22 -8.01
N CYS A 36 -7.64 -2.91 -7.11
CA CYS A 36 -7.23 -4.20 -6.60
C CYS A 36 -7.09 -5.21 -7.76
N ILE A 37 -6.18 -6.18 -7.63
CA ILE A 37 -5.91 -7.17 -8.69
C ILE A 37 -7.11 -8.09 -8.87
N ASP A 38 -7.70 -8.54 -7.76
CA ASP A 38 -8.75 -9.57 -7.75
C ASP A 38 -10.15 -9.01 -7.39
N SER A 39 -10.34 -7.69 -7.36
CA SER A 39 -11.64 -7.10 -7.02
C SER A 39 -11.92 -5.77 -7.71
N SER A 40 -13.20 -5.39 -7.70
CA SER A 40 -13.68 -4.07 -8.18
C SER A 40 -13.30 -2.91 -7.24
N HIS A 41 -12.66 -3.20 -6.11
CA HIS A 41 -12.29 -2.21 -5.11
C HIS A 41 -11.06 -1.39 -5.52
N PHE A 42 -10.82 -0.33 -4.76
CA PHE A 42 -9.68 0.54 -4.91
C PHE A 42 -8.75 0.43 -3.71
N ALA A 43 -7.46 0.57 -3.98
CA ALA A 43 -6.39 0.45 -3.01
C ALA A 43 -5.47 1.67 -3.08
N VAL A 44 -5.12 2.21 -1.92
CA VAL A 44 -4.00 3.14 -1.76
C VAL A 44 -2.83 2.36 -1.18
N THR A 45 -1.71 2.33 -1.90
CA THR A 45 -0.52 1.58 -1.52
C THR A 45 0.70 2.48 -1.43
N GLU A 46 1.51 2.23 -0.41
CA GLU A 46 2.83 2.84 -0.20
C GLU A 46 3.78 2.41 -1.34
N LYS A 47 4.54 3.37 -1.88
CA LYS A 47 5.32 3.22 -3.12
C LYS A 47 6.83 3.20 -2.88
N THR A 48 7.30 3.95 -1.89
CA THR A 48 8.71 4.24 -1.63
C THR A 48 9.49 2.96 -1.34
N THR A 49 8.92 2.05 -0.56
CA THR A 49 9.63 0.81 -0.17
C THR A 49 9.24 -0.40 -1.02
N GLY A 50 8.21 -0.27 -1.85
CA GLY A 50 7.55 -1.40 -2.50
C GLY A 50 6.69 -2.24 -1.54
N CYS A 51 6.74 -1.97 -0.23
CA CYS A 51 6.05 -2.79 0.76
C CYS A 51 4.57 -2.39 0.83
N ALA A 52 3.70 -3.39 0.80
CA ALA A 52 2.27 -3.16 0.64
C ALA A 52 1.59 -2.83 1.98
N VAL A 53 1.79 -1.62 2.50
CA VAL A 53 0.77 -1.04 3.39
C VAL A 53 -0.35 -0.54 2.49
N THR A 54 -1.46 -1.28 2.48
CA THR A 54 -2.57 -1.05 1.54
C THR A 54 -3.85 -0.72 2.27
N PHE A 55 -4.53 0.34 1.83
CA PHE A 55 -5.83 0.76 2.35
C PHE A 55 -6.90 0.55 1.28
N ILE A 56 -7.86 -0.33 1.57
CA ILE A 56 -8.89 -0.75 0.61
C ILE A 56 -10.20 -0.03 0.91
N GLY A 57 -10.87 0.45 -0.14
CA GLY A 57 -12.24 0.96 -0.11
C GLY A 57 -13.01 0.57 -1.37
N ASP A 58 -14.33 0.61 -1.30
CA ASP A 58 -15.21 0.21 -2.41
C ASP A 58 -15.11 1.23 -3.56
N THR A 59 -14.81 2.49 -3.22
CA THR A 59 -14.55 3.56 -4.16
C THR A 59 -13.16 4.16 -4.00
N ALA A 60 -12.67 4.80 -5.06
CA ALA A 60 -11.42 5.57 -5.03
C ALA A 60 -11.37 6.61 -3.91
N LYS A 61 -12.49 7.31 -3.68
CA LYS A 61 -12.60 8.33 -2.62
C LYS A 61 -12.53 7.71 -1.24
N GLU A 62 -13.22 6.60 -1.04
CA GLU A 62 -13.23 5.89 0.23
C GLU A 62 -11.84 5.34 0.58
N ALA A 63 -11.13 4.74 -0.39
CA ALA A 63 -9.77 4.25 -0.19
C ALA A 63 -8.81 5.38 0.26
N ILE A 64 -8.94 6.57 -0.33
CA ILE A 64 -8.16 7.75 0.06
C ILE A 64 -8.52 8.24 1.47
N ILE A 65 -9.81 8.31 1.80
CA ILE A 65 -10.26 8.74 3.15
C ILE A 65 -9.77 7.75 4.21
N ARG A 66 -9.90 6.46 3.96
CA ARG A 66 -9.42 5.42 4.88
C ARG A 66 -7.91 5.52 5.08
N ALA A 67 -7.16 5.75 4.00
CA ALA A 67 -5.72 5.99 4.09
C ALA A 67 -5.41 7.23 4.96
N ASP A 68 -6.08 8.37 4.72
CA ASP A 68 -5.86 9.60 5.50
C ASP A 68 -6.14 9.40 7.00
N ILE A 69 -7.27 8.78 7.35
CA ILE A 69 -7.63 8.46 8.74
C ILE A 69 -6.60 7.51 9.39
N ALA A 70 -6.21 6.47 8.66
CA ALA A 70 -5.25 5.50 9.17
C ALA A 70 -3.85 6.10 9.36
N LEU A 71 -3.43 7.00 8.48
CA LEU A 71 -2.15 7.69 8.55
C LEU A 71 -2.14 8.81 9.61
N ALA A 72 -3.30 9.43 9.87
CA ALA A 72 -3.46 10.41 10.93
C ALA A 72 -3.48 9.80 12.34
N SER A 73 -3.82 8.52 12.47
CA SER A 73 -3.87 7.81 13.75
C SER A 73 -2.55 7.15 14.16
N VAL A 74 -1.48 7.30 13.37
CA VAL A 74 -0.16 6.70 13.65
C VAL A 74 0.94 7.74 13.59
N THR A 75 1.94 7.61 14.46
CA THR A 75 3.16 8.44 14.36
C THR A 75 4.03 7.96 13.20
N PRO A 76 4.94 8.80 12.67
CA PRO A 76 5.90 8.39 11.65
C PRO A 76 6.74 7.16 12.03
N GLU A 77 7.13 7.03 13.30
CA GLU A 77 7.90 5.89 13.81
C GLU A 77 7.05 4.60 13.77
N GLN A 78 5.80 4.67 14.21
CA GLN A 78 4.87 3.54 14.15
C GLN A 78 4.60 3.13 12.72
N PHE A 79 4.46 4.10 11.81
CA PHE A 79 4.26 3.82 10.40
C PHE A 79 5.49 3.14 9.78
N LYS A 80 6.70 3.60 10.11
CA LYS A 80 7.96 2.96 9.71
C LYS A 80 8.04 1.50 10.17
N VAL A 81 7.62 1.20 11.40
CA VAL A 81 7.54 -0.19 11.89
C VAL A 81 6.59 -1.02 11.03
N LYS A 82 5.39 -0.53 10.73
CA LYS A 82 4.42 -1.24 9.87
C LYS A 82 4.96 -1.51 8.47
N VAL A 83 5.70 -0.56 7.90
CA VAL A 83 6.37 -0.72 6.59
C VAL A 83 7.43 -1.83 6.67
N ASN A 84 8.27 -1.83 7.71
CA ASN A 84 9.28 -2.87 7.92
C ASN A 84 8.66 -4.26 8.13
N GLU A 85 7.56 -4.36 8.88
CA GLU A 85 6.82 -5.62 9.07
C GLU A 85 6.18 -6.11 7.76
N ALA A 86 5.68 -5.20 6.94
CA ALA A 86 5.19 -5.54 5.60
C ALA A 86 6.33 -6.07 4.72
N PHE A 87 7.50 -5.43 4.76
CA PHE A 87 8.69 -5.89 4.03
C PHE A 87 9.14 -7.29 4.48
N ALA A 88 9.29 -7.50 5.79
CA ALA A 88 9.75 -8.77 6.34
C ALA A 88 8.82 -9.93 5.97
N ARG A 89 7.49 -9.70 5.98
CA ARG A 89 6.51 -10.70 5.53
C ARG A 89 6.68 -11.03 4.05
N GLN A 90 6.85 -10.02 3.20
CA GLN A 90 7.09 -10.23 1.77
C GLN A 90 8.38 -11.01 1.53
N CYS A 91 9.47 -10.69 2.23
CA CYS A 91 10.72 -11.44 2.14
C CYS A 91 10.56 -12.90 2.57
N ASN A 92 9.82 -13.17 3.65
CA ASN A 92 9.57 -14.53 4.11
C ASN A 92 8.73 -15.33 3.10
N ASP A 93 7.71 -14.72 2.50
CA ASP A 93 6.89 -15.39 1.48
C ASP A 93 7.71 -15.77 0.23
N ILE A 94 8.66 -14.92 -0.15
CA ILE A 94 9.57 -15.17 -1.28
C ILE A 94 10.59 -16.28 -0.96
N ASN A 95 11.11 -16.33 0.26
CA ASN A 95 12.11 -17.32 0.67
C ASN A 95 11.53 -18.73 0.96
N GLN A 96 10.20 -18.86 0.98
CA GLN A 96 9.50 -20.15 1.15
C GLN A 96 8.99 -20.75 -0.18
N LEU A 97 9.33 -20.13 -1.32
CA LEU A 97 9.10 -20.65 -2.67
C LEU A 97 10.36 -21.35 -3.21
#